data_AF-A0A644UMD2-F1
#
_entry.id   AF-A0A644UMD2-F1
#
_cell.length_a   1.000
_cell.length_b   1.000
_cell.length_c   1.000
_cell.angle_alpha   90.00
_cell.angle_beta   90.00
_cell.angle_gamma   90.00
#
_symmetry.space_group_name_H-M   'P 1'
#
loop_
_entity.id
_entity.type
_entity.pdbx_description
1 polymer ?
#
loop_
_entity_poly.entity_id
_entity_poly.type
_entity_poly.pdbx_seq_one_letter_code
_entity_poly.pdbx_strand_id
1 'polypeptide(L)'
;MTPGNHGLPYGANSSRPMRLEDENAMHVFWQPFLLNGCFLMYILRENRSSCSGAAHKRMKISELFAQKQPVVSFEVFPPKPESPFETVLEAVEALHNLKPAFISVTYGAGGSTQNKTLELAQHIKEAYGIEALAHLTCITNSPDATEKILDEIEARGLENILALRGDPPKDWNNAVYKVHATDLVKRIANRKKFFIAGAAYPEGHPEAASPQEDLQHLKEKVDAGAGLLITQIAFDNDYLKGFREGVARAGITVPITAGIMPVFSASQITHICNLCGATLPPQLVAMLDKYSHNQDALQSAGIEYACRQINDLVAAGFEGIHIYTMNKPLLARAILSGTNLR
;
A
#
# COMPACT_ATOMS: atom_id res chain seq x y z
N MET A 1 -57.87 -32.20 24.42
CA MET A 1 -59.22 -32.06 25.02
C MET A 1 -59.16 -30.96 26.08
N THR A 2 -59.62 -29.76 25.74
CA THR A 2 -60.15 -28.72 26.65
C THR A 2 -61.62 -29.10 27.02
N PRO A 3 -62.40 -28.42 27.91
CA PRO A 3 -62.39 -26.97 28.20
C PRO A 3 -62.91 -26.46 29.59
N GLY A 4 -62.97 -25.12 29.74
CA GLY A 4 -63.81 -24.33 30.68
C GLY A 4 -62.98 -23.35 31.51
N ASN A 5 -62.84 -22.04 31.23
CA ASN A 5 -63.71 -20.91 30.86
C ASN A 5 -64.52 -20.31 32.03
N HIS A 6 -64.26 -19.03 32.36
CA HIS A 6 -65.07 -17.97 33.02
C HIS A 6 -64.07 -16.90 33.55
N GLY A 7 -64.16 -15.58 33.36
CA GLY A 7 -65.08 -14.68 32.68
C GLY A 7 -64.59 -13.23 32.93
N LEU A 8 -64.75 -12.33 31.94
CA LEU A 8 -64.60 -10.86 32.06
C LEU A 8 -65.87 -10.23 32.66
N PRO A 9 -65.83 -8.95 33.12
CA PRO A 9 -66.35 -7.83 32.30
C PRO A 9 -65.50 -6.54 32.40
N TYR A 10 -65.17 -5.84 31.31
CA TYR A 10 -65.91 -4.79 30.55
C TYR A 10 -65.83 -3.35 31.06
N GLY A 11 -65.50 -2.45 30.11
CA GLY A 11 -65.61 -0.98 30.13
C GLY A 11 -64.45 -0.34 29.37
N ALA A 12 -64.42 -0.28 28.02
CA ALA A 12 -65.12 0.68 27.13
C ALA A 12 -65.01 2.12 27.65
N ASN A 13 -64.56 3.16 26.94
CA ASN A 13 -64.54 3.57 25.54
C ASN A 13 -63.57 4.80 25.53
N SER A 14 -62.96 5.35 24.50
CA SER A 14 -63.29 5.49 23.08
C SER A 14 -62.21 6.35 22.40
N SER A 15 -61.97 6.07 21.11
CA SER A 15 -61.75 7.03 20.00
C SER A 15 -60.51 7.97 20.04
N ARG A 16 -59.69 8.16 19.00
CA ARG A 16 -59.71 7.80 17.55
C ARG A 16 -58.32 8.23 16.96
N PRO A 17 -58.05 8.08 15.65
CA PRO A 17 -56.86 7.42 15.11
C PRO A 17 -55.67 8.37 14.81
N MET A 18 -54.47 7.81 14.85
CA MET A 18 -53.27 8.41 14.26
C MET A 18 -53.33 8.18 12.75
N ARG A 19 -53.47 9.26 11.97
CA ARG A 19 -53.37 9.24 10.50
C ARG A 19 -51.90 9.15 10.10
N LEU A 20 -51.66 8.26 9.14
CA LEU A 20 -50.56 8.32 8.18
C LEU A 20 -50.59 9.66 7.45
N GLU A 21 -49.45 10.33 7.40
CA GLU A 21 -48.95 11.19 6.31
C GLU A 21 -47.66 11.84 6.83
N ASP A 22 -46.52 11.41 6.28
CA ASP A 22 -45.37 12.26 5.93
C ASP A 22 -44.24 11.37 5.38
N GLU A 23 -44.49 10.85 4.17
CA GLU A 23 -43.44 10.61 3.19
C GLU A 23 -42.97 11.96 2.66
N ASN A 24 -41.81 12.47 3.11
CA ASN A 24 -40.85 13.25 2.32
C ASN A 24 -39.79 13.89 3.22
N ALA A 25 -38.65 13.22 3.35
CA ALA A 25 -37.38 13.86 3.70
C ALA A 25 -36.23 13.20 2.93
N MET A 26 -36.42 13.05 1.62
CA MET A 26 -35.35 13.00 0.64
C MET A 26 -35.53 14.21 -0.29
N HIS A 27 -34.41 14.80 -0.75
CA HIS A 27 -34.32 15.95 -1.67
C HIS A 27 -34.41 17.37 -1.09
N VAL A 28 -33.28 17.90 -0.62
CA VAL A 28 -32.82 19.29 -0.87
C VAL A 28 -31.28 19.22 -0.81
N PHE A 29 -30.52 19.19 -1.90
CA PHE A 29 -30.05 20.37 -2.63
C PHE A 29 -29.54 19.93 -4.00
N TRP A 30 -30.27 20.25 -5.07
CA TRP A 30 -29.74 20.46 -6.42
C TRP A 30 -30.65 21.46 -7.15
N GLN A 31 -30.01 22.30 -7.97
CA GLN A 31 -30.55 23.27 -8.95
C GLN A 31 -30.65 24.75 -8.51
N PRO A 32 -30.73 25.73 -9.44
CA PRO A 32 -29.59 26.21 -10.25
C PRO A 32 -29.56 27.75 -10.32
N PHE A 33 -28.39 28.37 -10.56
CA PHE A 33 -28.36 29.77 -11.02
C PHE A 33 -27.41 29.90 -12.22
N LEU A 34 -28.02 29.95 -13.40
CA LEU A 34 -27.55 30.73 -14.53
C LEU A 34 -27.67 32.21 -14.13
N LEU A 35 -26.56 32.94 -14.15
CA LEU A 35 -26.49 34.30 -14.71
C LEU A 35 -25.05 34.85 -14.66
N ASN A 36 -24.66 35.38 -15.82
CA ASN A 36 -23.61 36.37 -16.08
C ASN A 36 -22.17 35.88 -16.21
N GLY A 37 -21.81 35.65 -17.47
CA GLY A 37 -20.44 35.66 -17.96
C GLY A 37 -19.77 37.00 -17.66
N CYS A 38 -18.69 36.93 -16.89
CA CYS A 38 -17.55 37.85 -16.86
C CYS A 38 -16.44 37.39 -15.88
N PHE A 39 -16.60 36.25 -15.20
CA PHE A 39 -15.65 35.79 -14.17
C PHE A 39 -14.59 34.77 -14.63
N LEU A 40 -14.43 34.54 -15.95
CA LEU A 40 -13.49 33.55 -16.49
C LEU A 40 -12.14 34.14 -16.99
N MET A 41 -11.90 35.44 -16.83
CA MET A 41 -10.62 36.07 -17.24
C MET A 41 -9.74 36.57 -16.08
N TYR A 42 -10.14 36.36 -14.82
CA TYR A 42 -9.36 36.82 -13.65
C TYR A 42 -8.67 35.70 -12.85
N ILE A 43 -8.94 34.41 -13.13
CA ILE A 43 -8.22 33.25 -12.53
C ILE A 43 -7.39 32.53 -13.60
N LEU A 44 -6.80 33.27 -14.54
CA LEU A 44 -5.83 32.74 -15.52
C LEU A 44 -4.62 33.65 -15.72
N ARG A 45 -4.32 34.56 -14.76
CA ARG A 45 -3.25 35.54 -14.93
C ARG A 45 -2.27 35.72 -13.76
N GLU A 46 -2.30 34.88 -12.72
CA GLU A 46 -1.34 34.98 -11.60
C GLU A 46 -0.53 33.72 -11.25
N ASN A 47 -0.51 32.68 -12.10
CA ASN A 47 0.44 31.57 -11.93
C ASN A 47 1.33 31.34 -13.16
N ARG A 48 1.90 32.43 -13.68
CA ARG A 48 3.14 32.38 -14.48
C ARG A 48 4.24 33.16 -13.78
N SER A 49 4.46 32.81 -12.51
CA SER A 49 5.62 33.24 -11.75
C SER A 49 6.66 32.14 -11.87
N SER A 50 7.61 32.37 -12.77
CA SER A 50 8.88 31.64 -12.96
C SER A 50 9.08 30.37 -12.11
N CYS A 51 8.91 29.20 -12.71
CA CYS A 51 9.60 28.00 -12.26
C CYS A 51 11.11 28.19 -12.51
N SER A 52 11.77 28.98 -11.67
CA SER A 52 13.22 28.98 -11.55
C SER A 52 13.59 27.74 -10.73
N GLY A 53 14.36 26.84 -11.33
CA GLY A 53 14.78 25.57 -10.73
C GLY A 53 15.35 25.73 -9.33
N ALA A 54 14.54 25.45 -8.32
CA ALA A 54 15.08 24.97 -7.06
C ALA A 54 15.58 23.55 -7.35
N ALA A 55 16.90 23.37 -7.37
CA ALA A 55 17.47 22.03 -7.40
C ALA A 55 16.86 21.25 -6.23
N HIS A 56 15.98 20.30 -6.53
CA HIS A 56 15.35 19.46 -5.53
C HIS A 56 16.50 18.82 -4.73
N LYS A 57 16.58 19.16 -3.45
CA LYS A 57 17.64 18.61 -2.58
C LYS A 57 17.40 17.10 -2.56
N ARG A 58 18.33 16.36 -3.17
CA ARG A 58 18.33 14.89 -3.18
C ARG A 58 18.15 14.40 -1.75
N MET A 59 17.07 13.68 -1.47
CA MET A 59 16.82 13.09 -0.15
C MET A 59 16.73 11.59 -0.29
N LYS A 60 17.58 10.87 0.44
CA LYS A 60 17.43 9.42 0.58
C LYS A 60 16.27 9.13 1.51
N ILE A 61 15.49 8.09 1.22
CA ILE A 61 14.34 7.69 2.05
C ILE A 61 14.73 7.49 3.52
N SER A 62 15.96 7.07 3.82
CA SER A 62 16.48 6.98 5.20
C SER A 62 16.31 8.26 6.04
N GLU A 63 16.37 9.44 5.41
CA GLU A 63 16.25 10.72 6.10
C GLU A 63 14.82 10.99 6.59
N LEU A 64 13.82 10.37 5.97
CA LEU A 64 12.41 10.52 6.31
C LEU A 64 12.09 9.88 7.68
N PHE A 65 12.80 8.80 8.02
CA PHE A 65 12.60 8.03 9.26
C PHE A 65 13.33 8.62 10.47
N ALA A 66 14.06 9.73 10.32
CA ALA A 66 14.73 10.40 11.43
C ALA A 66 13.73 11.17 12.34
N GLN A 67 12.49 11.36 11.89
CA GLN A 67 11.46 12.11 12.62
C GLN A 67 10.63 11.17 13.50
N LYS A 68 10.10 11.67 14.62
CA LYS A 68 9.28 10.88 15.58
C LYS A 68 7.84 10.62 15.10
N GLN A 69 7.56 10.70 13.80
CA GLN A 69 6.23 10.43 13.24
C GLN A 69 6.31 9.26 12.26
N PRO A 70 5.27 8.39 12.21
CA PRO A 70 5.23 7.31 11.24
C PRO A 70 5.29 7.85 9.81
N VAL A 71 6.21 7.31 9.02
CA VAL A 71 6.34 7.61 7.59
C VAL A 71 5.23 6.91 6.82
N VAL A 72 4.43 7.66 6.05
CA VAL A 72 3.41 7.09 5.17
C VAL A 72 3.94 7.00 3.75
N SER A 73 3.78 5.83 3.13
CA SER A 73 4.12 5.62 1.72
C SER A 73 3.07 4.77 1.00
N PHE A 74 3.09 4.84 -0.32
CA PHE A 74 2.17 4.13 -1.19
C PHE A 74 2.91 3.26 -2.20
N GLU A 75 2.30 2.15 -2.59
CA GLU A 75 2.74 1.35 -3.73
C GLU A 75 1.82 1.54 -4.93
N VAL A 76 2.42 1.70 -6.11
CA VAL A 76 1.74 1.69 -7.41
C VAL A 76 2.37 0.67 -8.35
N PHE A 77 1.56 0.21 -9.29
CA PHE A 77 1.94 -0.77 -10.29
C PHE A 77 2.00 -0.09 -11.67
N PRO A 78 3.05 -0.32 -12.47
CA PRO A 78 3.03 0.03 -13.87
C PRO A 78 1.80 -0.60 -14.55
N PRO A 79 1.18 0.10 -15.51
CA PRO A 79 0.01 -0.43 -16.18
C PRO A 79 0.40 -1.68 -16.97
N LYS A 80 -0.56 -2.61 -17.06
CA LYS A 80 -0.40 -3.82 -17.87
C LYS A 80 0.00 -3.45 -19.30
N PRO A 81 0.67 -4.34 -20.06
CA PRO A 81 1.07 -4.07 -21.44
C PRO A 81 -0.05 -3.47 -22.30
N GLU A 82 -1.26 -3.96 -22.14
CA GLU A 82 -2.49 -3.59 -22.85
C GLU A 82 -3.20 -2.34 -22.32
N SER A 83 -2.81 -1.81 -21.16
CA SER A 83 -3.46 -0.66 -20.53
C SER A 83 -2.72 0.64 -20.83
N PRO A 84 -3.43 1.77 -21.06
CA PRO A 84 -2.80 3.07 -21.29
C PRO A 84 -1.95 3.52 -20.09
N PHE A 85 -0.82 4.16 -20.38
CA PHE A 85 0.10 4.61 -19.33
C PHE A 85 -0.53 5.72 -18.46
N GLU A 86 -1.39 6.52 -19.07
CA GLU A 86 -2.09 7.64 -18.46
C GLU A 86 -2.95 7.23 -17.25
N THR A 87 -3.48 6.01 -17.25
CA THR A 87 -4.34 5.51 -16.16
C THR A 87 -3.62 5.44 -14.82
N VAL A 88 -2.32 5.10 -14.81
CA VAL A 88 -1.54 5.11 -13.56
C VAL A 88 -1.13 6.52 -13.18
N LEU A 89 -0.99 7.44 -14.14
CA LEU A 89 -0.63 8.84 -13.87
C LEU A 89 -1.74 9.56 -13.09
N GLU A 90 -3.00 9.35 -13.47
CA GLU A 90 -4.15 9.87 -12.72
C GLU A 90 -4.17 9.34 -11.27
N ALA A 91 -3.85 8.05 -11.08
CA ALA A 91 -3.76 7.46 -9.76
C ALA A 91 -2.61 8.07 -8.95
N VAL A 92 -1.44 8.25 -9.56
CA VAL A 92 -0.27 8.88 -8.93
C VAL A 92 -0.55 10.33 -8.55
N GLU A 93 -1.19 11.13 -9.41
CA GLU A 93 -1.57 12.51 -9.11
C GLU A 93 -2.48 12.58 -7.88
N ALA A 94 -3.50 11.71 -7.85
CA ALA A 94 -4.42 11.63 -6.73
C ALA A 94 -3.73 11.18 -5.42
N LEU A 95 -2.76 10.27 -5.51
CA LEU A 95 -1.93 9.85 -4.37
C LEU A 95 -0.97 10.96 -3.92
N HIS A 96 -0.37 11.71 -4.84
CA HIS A 96 0.49 12.87 -4.51
C HIS A 96 -0.25 13.89 -3.64
N ASN A 97 -1.53 14.14 -3.94
CA ASN A 97 -2.35 15.07 -3.15
C ASN A 97 -2.57 14.63 -1.69
N LEU A 98 -2.30 13.36 -1.38
CA LEU A 98 -2.29 12.82 -0.02
C LEU A 98 -0.94 12.98 0.69
N LYS A 99 0.04 13.64 0.06
CA LYS A 99 1.37 13.98 0.59
C LYS A 99 2.16 12.78 1.15
N PRO A 100 2.29 11.67 0.41
CA PRO A 100 3.12 10.56 0.85
C PRO A 100 4.58 11.00 0.96
N ALA A 101 5.31 10.36 1.87
CA ALA A 101 6.73 10.60 2.02
C ALA A 101 7.54 10.02 0.84
N PHE A 102 7.09 8.88 0.29
CA PHE A 102 7.60 8.30 -0.95
C PHE A 102 6.55 7.42 -1.61
N ILE A 103 6.73 7.12 -2.90
CA ILE A 103 5.91 6.15 -3.65
C ILE A 103 6.82 5.04 -4.18
N SER A 104 6.50 3.78 -3.87
CA SER A 104 7.16 2.63 -4.49
C SER A 104 6.51 2.28 -5.82
N VAL A 105 7.33 1.81 -6.76
CA VAL A 105 6.88 1.37 -8.08
C VAL A 105 7.30 -0.08 -8.28
N THR A 106 6.31 -0.96 -8.45
CA THR A 106 6.57 -2.39 -8.56
C THR A 106 7.29 -2.78 -9.84
N TYR A 107 8.06 -3.86 -9.77
CA TYR A 107 8.75 -4.47 -10.89
C TYR A 107 7.99 -5.71 -11.35
N GLY A 108 7.63 -5.78 -12.62
CA GLY A 108 6.88 -6.92 -13.15
C GLY A 108 7.67 -8.22 -13.03
N ALA A 109 6.97 -9.33 -12.76
CA ALA A 109 7.57 -10.65 -12.66
C ALA A 109 8.47 -10.94 -13.87
N GLY A 110 9.68 -11.42 -13.60
CA GLY A 110 10.70 -11.72 -14.61
C GLY A 110 11.24 -10.53 -15.41
N GLY A 111 10.90 -9.28 -15.08
CA GLY A 111 11.34 -8.09 -15.83
C GLY A 111 10.38 -7.62 -16.92
N SER A 112 9.18 -8.20 -17.00
CA SER A 112 8.18 -7.90 -18.04
C SER A 112 7.78 -6.42 -18.16
N THR A 113 7.91 -5.63 -17.09
CA THR A 113 7.56 -4.20 -17.07
C THR A 113 8.71 -3.29 -16.62
N GLN A 114 9.97 -3.74 -16.77
CA GLN A 114 11.16 -2.99 -16.33
C GLN A 114 11.14 -1.53 -16.82
N ASN A 115 11.00 -1.30 -18.12
CA ASN A 115 11.05 0.05 -18.69
C ASN A 115 9.93 0.94 -18.14
N LYS A 116 8.72 0.40 -18.02
CA LYS A 116 7.56 1.13 -17.47
C LYS A 116 7.74 1.44 -15.98
N THR A 117 8.42 0.58 -15.24
CA THR A 117 8.76 0.79 -13.81
C THR A 117 9.63 2.03 -13.66
N LEU A 118 10.72 2.09 -14.42
CA LEU A 118 11.67 3.20 -14.36
C LEU A 118 11.07 4.50 -14.93
N GLU A 119 10.21 4.40 -15.94
CA GLU A 119 9.51 5.54 -16.54
C GLU A 119 8.54 6.17 -15.54
N LEU A 120 7.72 5.34 -14.88
CA LEU A 120 6.80 5.79 -13.86
C LEU A 120 7.51 6.36 -12.64
N ALA A 121 8.60 5.72 -12.18
CA ALA A 121 9.40 6.22 -11.07
C ALA A 121 10.04 7.59 -11.38
N GLN A 122 10.57 7.76 -12.60
CA GLN A 122 11.12 9.04 -13.05
C GLN A 122 10.02 10.11 -13.12
N HIS A 123 8.86 9.78 -13.69
CA HIS A 123 7.73 10.70 -13.77
C HIS A 123 7.27 11.17 -12.38
N ILE A 124 7.17 10.25 -11.40
CA ILE A 124 6.83 10.59 -10.02
C ILE A 124 7.79 11.65 -9.45
N LYS A 125 9.09 11.46 -9.66
CA LYS A 125 10.12 12.37 -9.14
C LYS A 125 10.10 13.72 -9.86
N GLU A 126 10.01 13.73 -11.19
CA GLU A 126 10.10 14.95 -12.00
C GLU A 126 8.83 15.81 -11.94
N ALA A 127 7.65 15.18 -12.02
CA ALA A 127 6.38 15.90 -12.08
C ALA A 127 5.90 16.38 -10.71
N TYR A 128 6.14 15.59 -9.66
CA TYR A 128 5.56 15.82 -8.33
C TYR A 128 6.60 16.09 -7.23
N GLY A 129 7.90 15.90 -7.50
CA GLY A 129 8.94 16.07 -6.48
C GLY A 129 8.82 15.12 -5.29
N ILE A 130 8.18 13.96 -5.49
CA ILE A 130 8.11 12.89 -4.49
C ILE A 130 9.26 11.91 -4.76
N GLU A 131 9.92 11.43 -3.72
CA GLU A 131 10.91 10.37 -3.87
C GLU A 131 10.25 9.05 -4.34
N ALA A 132 10.81 8.47 -5.39
CA ALA A 132 10.37 7.19 -5.93
C ALA A 132 11.29 6.05 -5.43
N LEU A 133 10.68 4.96 -4.98
CA LEU A 133 11.36 3.71 -4.61
C LEU A 133 11.13 2.66 -5.72
N ALA A 134 12.10 2.52 -6.62
CA ALA A 134 11.99 1.57 -7.73
C ALA A 134 12.25 0.14 -7.25
N HIS A 135 11.34 -0.78 -7.52
CA HIS A 135 11.60 -2.20 -7.27
C HIS A 135 12.59 -2.74 -8.30
N LEU A 136 13.46 -3.65 -7.87
CA LEU A 136 14.38 -4.35 -8.76
C LEU A 136 14.52 -5.81 -8.32
N THR A 137 14.27 -6.75 -9.23
CA THR A 137 14.42 -8.19 -8.99
C THR A 137 15.67 -8.75 -9.67
N CYS A 138 16.31 -9.77 -9.08
CA CYS A 138 17.53 -10.38 -9.63
C CYS A 138 17.38 -11.79 -10.21
N ILE A 139 16.30 -12.52 -9.93
CA ILE A 139 16.18 -13.96 -10.28
C ILE A 139 16.29 -14.25 -11.79
N THR A 140 15.78 -13.37 -12.65
CA THR A 140 15.84 -13.52 -14.12
C THR A 140 16.96 -12.71 -14.77
N ASN A 141 17.72 -11.92 -14.01
CA ASN A 141 18.72 -11.01 -14.55
C ASN A 141 20.12 -11.59 -14.40
N SER A 142 20.91 -11.56 -15.48
CA SER A 142 22.34 -11.82 -15.37
C SER A 142 23.04 -10.67 -14.61
N PRO A 143 24.25 -10.90 -14.08
CA PRO A 143 25.03 -9.81 -13.49
C PRO A 143 25.22 -8.62 -14.43
N ASP A 144 25.53 -8.85 -15.71
CA ASP A 144 25.72 -7.75 -16.68
C ASP A 144 24.42 -7.01 -16.96
N ALA A 145 23.30 -7.72 -17.11
CA ALA A 145 21.99 -7.10 -17.25
C ALA A 145 21.67 -6.23 -16.03
N THR A 146 21.95 -6.74 -14.83
CA THR A 146 21.75 -5.99 -13.58
C THR A 146 22.58 -4.71 -13.53
N GLU A 147 23.83 -4.67 -14.04
CA GLU A 147 24.59 -3.40 -14.07
C GLU A 147 23.94 -2.40 -15.02
N LYS A 148 23.50 -2.84 -16.20
CA LYS A 148 22.86 -1.95 -17.17
C LYS A 148 21.58 -1.32 -16.60
N ILE A 149 20.81 -2.09 -15.85
CA ILE A 149 19.62 -1.57 -15.16
C ILE A 149 20.02 -0.52 -14.11
N LEU A 150 21.08 -0.78 -13.34
CA LEU A 150 21.56 0.19 -12.35
C LEU A 150 22.11 1.46 -13.00
N ASP A 151 22.77 1.36 -14.16
CA ASP A 151 23.20 2.53 -14.95
C ASP A 151 22.00 3.34 -15.43
N GLU A 152 20.92 2.67 -15.85
CA GLU A 152 19.68 3.31 -16.29
C GLU A 152 18.95 4.01 -15.12
N ILE A 153 18.86 3.36 -13.96
CA ILE A 153 18.32 3.96 -12.73
C ILE A 153 19.11 5.22 -12.37
N GLU A 154 20.45 5.16 -12.41
CA GLU A 154 21.31 6.30 -12.12
C GLU A 154 21.12 7.43 -13.15
N ALA A 155 21.10 7.12 -14.45
CA ALA A 155 20.94 8.09 -15.52
C ALA A 155 19.61 8.84 -15.45
N ARG A 156 18.56 8.20 -14.91
CA ARG A 156 17.25 8.80 -14.65
C ARG A 156 17.17 9.58 -13.33
N GLY A 157 18.28 9.68 -12.58
CA GLY A 157 18.33 10.40 -11.30
C GLY A 157 17.55 9.72 -10.17
N LEU A 158 17.27 8.42 -10.30
CA LEU A 158 16.61 7.63 -9.25
C LEU A 158 17.65 7.16 -8.24
N GLU A 159 17.32 7.25 -6.96
CA GLU A 159 18.29 7.06 -5.87
C GLU A 159 17.86 5.99 -4.87
N ASN A 160 16.60 5.56 -4.88
CA ASN A 160 16.06 4.60 -3.92
C ASN A 160 15.61 3.32 -4.64
N ILE A 161 16.13 2.17 -4.20
CA ILE A 161 15.83 0.87 -4.79
C ILE A 161 15.29 -0.08 -3.71
N LEU A 162 14.18 -0.77 -3.97
CA LEU A 162 13.76 -1.94 -3.22
C LEU A 162 14.36 -3.18 -3.86
N ALA A 163 15.39 -3.76 -3.22
CA ALA A 163 16.09 -4.93 -3.73
C ALA A 163 15.33 -6.21 -3.38
N LEU A 164 14.93 -6.94 -4.43
CA LEU A 164 14.12 -8.15 -4.32
C LEU A 164 14.80 -9.30 -5.04
N ARG A 165 14.52 -10.54 -4.61
CA ARG A 165 14.86 -11.72 -5.40
C ARG A 165 13.98 -11.76 -6.65
N GLY A 166 12.68 -11.58 -6.44
CA GLY A 166 11.64 -11.86 -7.44
C GLY A 166 11.17 -13.31 -7.36
N ASP A 167 10.03 -13.56 -8.00
CA ASP A 167 9.45 -14.89 -8.11
C ASP A 167 9.98 -15.62 -9.35
N PRO A 168 10.23 -16.93 -9.26
CA PRO A 168 10.64 -17.71 -10.42
C PRO A 168 9.50 -17.74 -11.46
N PRO A 169 9.81 -17.59 -12.77
CA PRO A 169 8.87 -17.90 -13.84
C PRO A 169 8.29 -19.32 -13.71
N LYS A 170 7.07 -19.56 -14.21
CA LYS A 170 6.37 -20.84 -14.06
C LYS A 170 7.17 -22.07 -14.52
N ASP A 171 8.02 -21.91 -15.54
CA ASP A 171 8.84 -22.97 -16.12
C ASP A 171 10.34 -22.81 -15.81
N TRP A 172 10.68 -22.15 -14.70
CA TRP A 172 12.07 -21.82 -14.37
C TRP A 172 12.85 -23.05 -13.89
N ASN A 173 14.01 -23.28 -14.51
CA ASN A 173 14.92 -24.33 -14.08
C ASN A 173 15.85 -23.82 -12.97
N ASN A 174 15.54 -24.20 -11.72
CA ASN A 174 16.30 -23.85 -10.51
C ASN A 174 17.75 -24.39 -10.49
N ALA A 175 18.14 -25.27 -11.42
CA ALA A 175 19.47 -25.87 -11.44
C ALA A 175 20.59 -24.91 -11.91
N VAL A 176 20.25 -23.78 -12.54
CA VAL A 176 21.23 -22.98 -13.29
C VAL A 176 21.81 -21.80 -12.48
N TYR A 177 21.07 -21.23 -11.53
CA TYR A 177 21.56 -20.09 -10.73
C TYR A 177 20.69 -19.89 -9.47
N LYS A 178 21.29 -19.99 -8.27
CA LYS A 178 20.63 -19.62 -7.00
C LYS A 178 21.03 -18.19 -6.66
N VAL A 179 20.09 -17.27 -6.72
CA VAL A 179 20.30 -15.85 -6.39
C VAL A 179 19.40 -15.47 -5.25
N HIS A 180 19.94 -14.71 -4.32
CA HIS A 180 19.19 -14.13 -3.22
C HIS A 180 19.13 -12.61 -3.36
N ALA A 181 18.11 -11.99 -2.74
CA ALA A 181 18.02 -10.53 -2.69
C ALA A 181 19.29 -9.91 -2.07
N THR A 182 19.95 -10.60 -1.13
CA THR A 182 21.21 -10.18 -0.52
C THR A 182 22.34 -10.00 -1.54
N ASP A 183 22.38 -10.79 -2.62
CA ASP A 183 23.37 -10.63 -3.68
C ASP A 183 23.15 -9.33 -4.45
N LEU A 184 21.88 -9.01 -4.74
CA LEU A 184 21.49 -7.74 -5.35
C LEU A 184 21.82 -6.56 -4.42
N VAL A 185 21.55 -6.66 -3.11
CA VAL A 185 21.90 -5.62 -2.13
C VAL A 185 23.40 -5.34 -2.14
N LYS A 186 24.27 -6.37 -2.04
CA LYS A 186 25.74 -6.20 -2.09
C LYS A 186 26.17 -5.48 -3.36
N ARG A 187 25.54 -5.83 -4.48
CA ARG A 187 25.84 -5.24 -5.79
C ARG A 187 25.47 -3.77 -5.89
N ILE A 188 24.28 -3.42 -5.41
CA ILE A 188 23.83 -2.02 -5.34
C ILE A 188 24.71 -1.23 -4.35
N ALA A 189 25.04 -1.81 -3.20
CA ALA A 189 25.85 -1.16 -2.16
C ALA A 189 27.26 -0.78 -2.66
N ASN A 190 27.87 -1.61 -3.52
CA ASN A 190 29.17 -1.32 -4.12
C ASN A 190 29.20 -0.02 -4.94
N ARG A 191 28.04 0.44 -5.46
CA ARG A 191 27.95 1.70 -6.20
C ARG A 191 27.94 2.93 -5.30
N LYS A 192 27.64 2.80 -4.00
CA LYS A 192 27.61 3.88 -2.98
C LYS A 192 26.71 5.09 -3.29
N LYS A 193 25.93 5.04 -4.36
CA LYS A 193 25.02 6.13 -4.79
C LYS A 193 23.61 5.92 -4.27
N PHE A 194 23.14 4.68 -4.27
CA PHE A 194 21.76 4.34 -3.94
C PHE A 194 21.49 4.21 -2.44
N PHE A 195 20.24 4.44 -2.08
CA PHE A 195 19.60 3.92 -0.89
C PHE A 195 18.92 2.59 -1.22
N ILE A 196 18.98 1.64 -0.28
CA ILE A 196 18.49 0.28 -0.49
C ILE A 196 17.45 -0.05 0.57
N ALA A 197 16.24 -0.38 0.14
CA ALA A 197 15.25 -1.03 0.98
C ALA A 197 15.25 -2.55 0.71
N GLY A 198 14.77 -3.34 1.66
CA GLY A 198 14.57 -4.78 1.52
C GLY A 198 13.17 -5.22 1.97
N ALA A 199 12.64 -6.26 1.34
CA ALA A 199 11.40 -6.89 1.79
C ALA A 199 11.62 -7.70 3.08
N ALA A 200 10.60 -7.84 3.93
CA ALA A 200 10.63 -8.71 5.09
C ALA A 200 9.31 -9.47 5.25
N TYR A 201 9.32 -10.65 5.88
CA TYR A 201 8.14 -11.52 5.92
C TYR A 201 7.75 -11.78 7.39
N PRO A 202 6.72 -11.08 7.93
CA PRO A 202 6.33 -11.21 9.33
C PRO A 202 5.91 -12.63 9.73
N GLU A 203 5.35 -13.38 8.80
CA GLU A 203 4.93 -14.78 8.97
C GLU A 203 6.01 -15.78 8.51
N GLY A 204 7.19 -15.28 8.11
CA GLY A 204 8.25 -16.06 7.48
C GLY A 204 8.05 -16.26 5.97
N HIS A 205 9.14 -16.24 5.21
CA HIS A 205 9.07 -16.54 3.78
C HIS A 205 8.63 -18.00 3.55
N PRO A 206 7.67 -18.29 2.62
CA PRO A 206 7.15 -19.66 2.41
C PRO A 206 8.21 -20.72 2.04
N GLU A 207 9.31 -20.30 1.43
CA GLU A 207 10.43 -21.17 1.05
C GLU A 207 11.52 -21.30 2.14
N ALA A 208 11.43 -20.56 3.25
CA ALA A 208 12.39 -20.71 4.36
C ALA A 208 12.08 -21.98 5.16
N ALA A 209 13.11 -22.68 5.68
CA ALA A 209 12.86 -23.89 6.46
C ALA A 209 12.31 -23.58 7.85
N SER A 210 12.52 -22.35 8.35
CA SER A 210 11.94 -21.86 9.60
C SER A 210 11.89 -20.32 9.66
N PRO A 211 11.03 -19.72 10.50
CA PRO A 211 11.04 -18.28 10.76
C PRO A 211 12.39 -17.76 11.29
N GLN A 212 13.14 -18.60 12.03
CA GLN A 212 14.46 -18.25 12.56
C GLN A 212 15.50 -18.14 11.44
N GLU A 213 15.45 -19.05 10.47
CA GLU A 213 16.33 -19.00 9.29
C GLU A 213 15.99 -17.79 8.41
N ASP A 214 14.70 -17.50 8.20
CA ASP A 214 14.28 -16.30 7.44
C ASP A 214 14.78 -15.01 8.10
N LEU A 215 14.71 -14.92 9.44
CA LEU A 215 15.26 -13.80 10.21
C LEU A 215 16.79 -13.68 10.08
N GLN A 216 17.50 -14.81 10.02
CA GLN A 216 18.95 -14.82 9.78
C GLN A 216 19.30 -14.27 8.39
N HIS A 217 18.57 -14.69 7.35
CA HIS A 217 18.76 -14.13 6.01
C HIS A 217 18.35 -12.67 5.90
N LEU A 218 17.33 -12.25 6.64
CA LEU A 218 16.98 -10.84 6.77
C LEU A 218 18.13 -10.04 7.39
N LYS A 219 18.78 -10.56 8.44
CA LYS A 219 19.97 -9.95 9.04
C LYS A 219 21.10 -9.82 8.04
N GLU A 220 21.41 -10.87 7.28
CA GLU A 220 22.44 -10.84 6.23
C GLU A 220 22.17 -9.78 5.16
N LYS A 221 20.89 -9.60 4.80
CA LYS A 221 20.45 -8.57 3.84
C LYS A 221 20.63 -7.15 4.39
N VAL A 222 20.36 -6.95 5.68
CA VAL A 222 20.62 -5.66 6.36
C VAL A 222 22.11 -5.40 6.49
N ASP A 223 22.89 -6.39 6.95
CA ASP A 223 24.35 -6.29 7.08
C ASP A 223 25.04 -6.03 5.73
N ALA A 224 24.42 -6.45 4.62
CA ALA A 224 24.87 -6.15 3.25
C ALA A 224 24.58 -4.72 2.78
N GLY A 225 23.72 -3.95 3.48
CA GLY A 225 23.46 -2.54 3.20
C GLY A 225 21.99 -2.15 3.03
N ALA A 226 21.02 -3.03 3.25
CA ALA A 226 19.61 -2.63 3.27
C ALA A 226 19.33 -1.72 4.49
N GLY A 227 18.88 -0.50 4.25
CA GLY A 227 18.67 0.56 5.24
C GLY A 227 17.21 0.83 5.63
N LEU A 228 16.27 0.08 5.06
CA LEU A 228 14.84 0.10 5.40
C LEU A 228 14.25 -1.27 5.12
N LEU A 229 13.34 -1.74 5.97
CA LEU A 229 12.55 -2.94 5.74
C LEU A 229 11.10 -2.57 5.45
N ILE A 230 10.53 -3.12 4.38
CA ILE A 230 9.10 -3.06 4.09
C ILE A 230 8.55 -4.47 4.23
N THR A 231 7.59 -4.66 5.13
CA THR A 231 7.04 -6.00 5.38
C THR A 231 6.10 -6.40 4.24
N GLN A 232 6.06 -7.70 3.95
CA GLN A 232 4.95 -8.33 3.27
C GLN A 232 3.65 -8.06 4.03
N ILE A 233 2.53 -8.15 3.32
CA ILE A 233 1.17 -8.02 3.85
C ILE A 233 0.97 -9.03 4.99
N ALA A 234 0.46 -8.54 6.12
CA ALA A 234 -0.06 -9.37 7.21
C ALA A 234 -1.40 -8.78 7.68
N PHE A 235 -2.41 -9.64 7.82
CA PHE A 235 -3.75 -9.22 8.25
C PHE A 235 -3.94 -9.28 9.76
N ASP A 236 -3.05 -9.99 10.46
CA ASP A 236 -3.01 -10.04 11.91
C ASP A 236 -1.81 -9.22 12.41
N ASN A 237 -2.10 -8.24 13.26
CA ASN A 237 -1.09 -7.34 13.80
C ASN A 237 -0.15 -8.05 14.78
N ASP A 238 -0.55 -9.18 15.35
CA ASP A 238 0.32 -9.93 16.28
C ASP A 238 1.54 -10.51 15.54
N TYR A 239 1.39 -10.92 14.27
CA TYR A 239 2.53 -11.31 13.44
C TYR A 239 3.49 -10.14 13.20
N LEU A 240 2.96 -8.95 12.89
CA LEU A 240 3.78 -7.74 12.69
C LEU A 240 4.52 -7.34 13.97
N LYS A 241 3.82 -7.28 15.11
CA LYS A 241 4.40 -6.93 16.41
C LYS A 241 5.47 -7.94 16.84
N GLY A 242 5.16 -9.24 16.75
CA GLY A 242 6.10 -10.31 17.08
C GLY A 242 7.32 -10.31 16.15
N PHE A 243 7.13 -10.05 14.85
CA PHE A 243 8.22 -9.86 13.90
C PHE A 243 9.14 -8.70 14.30
N ARG A 244 8.58 -7.52 14.61
CA ARG A 244 9.35 -6.35 15.06
C ARG A 244 10.18 -6.65 16.31
N GLU A 245 9.60 -7.34 17.29
CA GLU A 245 10.34 -7.79 18.48
C GLU A 245 11.45 -8.79 18.14
N GLY A 246 11.21 -9.72 17.21
CA GLY A 246 12.21 -10.66 16.71
C GLY A 246 13.39 -9.96 16.02
N VAL A 247 13.09 -9.00 15.13
CA VAL A 247 14.08 -8.17 14.43
C VAL A 247 14.94 -7.38 15.42
N ALA A 248 14.32 -6.74 16.42
CA ALA A 248 15.04 -6.03 17.47
C ALA A 248 15.96 -6.97 18.29
N ARG A 249 15.48 -8.16 18.66
CA ARG A 249 16.30 -9.17 19.38
C ARG A 249 17.46 -9.70 18.54
N ALA A 250 17.32 -9.75 17.23
CA ALA A 250 18.40 -10.12 16.30
C ALA A 250 19.43 -8.98 16.08
N GLY A 251 19.26 -7.82 16.73
CA GLY A 251 20.15 -6.68 16.61
C GLY A 251 20.03 -5.92 15.30
N ILE A 252 18.93 -6.08 14.57
CA ILE A 252 18.62 -5.29 13.37
C ILE A 252 17.98 -3.99 13.81
N THR A 253 18.58 -2.85 13.42
CA THR A 253 18.19 -1.51 13.89
C THR A 253 17.68 -0.58 12.79
N VAL A 254 17.56 -1.08 11.56
CA VAL A 254 17.00 -0.29 10.46
C VAL A 254 15.49 -0.15 10.64
N PRO A 255 14.88 0.97 10.18
CA PRO A 255 13.45 1.20 10.32
C PRO A 255 12.63 0.10 9.64
N ILE A 256 11.45 -0.18 10.21
CA ILE A 256 10.49 -1.14 9.67
C ILE A 256 9.20 -0.41 9.30
N THR A 257 8.78 -0.59 8.05
CA THR A 257 7.50 -0.11 7.54
C THR A 257 6.54 -1.28 7.40
N ALA A 258 5.38 -1.20 8.06
CA ALA A 258 4.36 -2.23 7.94
C ALA A 258 3.60 -2.10 6.61
N GLY A 259 3.63 -3.18 5.82
CA GLY A 259 2.85 -3.31 4.60
C GLY A 259 1.38 -3.63 4.87
N ILE A 260 0.48 -2.72 4.49
CA ILE A 260 -0.97 -2.83 4.73
C ILE A 260 -1.71 -2.88 3.41
N MET A 261 -2.48 -3.95 3.21
CA MET A 261 -3.37 -4.07 2.06
C MET A 261 -4.83 -3.99 2.50
N PRO A 262 -5.60 -3.01 2.02
CA PRO A 262 -7.02 -2.92 2.31
C PRO A 262 -7.80 -4.05 1.63
N VAL A 263 -8.82 -4.56 2.33
CA VAL A 263 -9.63 -5.70 1.87
C VAL A 263 -10.85 -5.17 1.11
N PHE A 264 -10.90 -5.34 -0.21
CA PHE A 264 -12.04 -4.85 -1.01
C PHE A 264 -12.60 -5.88 -1.99
N SER A 265 -12.00 -7.07 -2.05
CA SER A 265 -12.49 -8.19 -2.85
C SER A 265 -12.09 -9.50 -2.20
N ALA A 266 -13.07 -10.36 -1.91
CA ALA A 266 -12.82 -11.67 -1.33
C ALA A 266 -11.93 -12.53 -2.24
N SER A 267 -12.22 -12.55 -3.55
CA SER A 267 -11.44 -13.35 -4.52
C SER A 267 -10.01 -12.88 -4.65
N GLN A 268 -9.79 -11.57 -4.63
CA GLN A 268 -8.44 -11.00 -4.70
C GLN A 268 -7.64 -11.31 -3.44
N ILE A 269 -8.28 -11.21 -2.27
CA ILE A 269 -7.61 -11.45 -0.99
C ILE A 269 -7.21 -12.92 -0.87
N THR A 270 -8.11 -13.84 -1.19
CA THR A 270 -7.79 -15.28 -1.23
C THR A 270 -6.64 -15.56 -2.19
N HIS A 271 -6.65 -14.95 -3.39
CA HIS A 271 -5.57 -15.12 -4.35
C HIS A 271 -4.23 -14.60 -3.82
N ILE A 272 -4.21 -13.40 -3.22
CA ILE A 272 -2.98 -12.80 -2.67
C ILE A 272 -2.44 -13.63 -1.52
N CYS A 273 -3.29 -14.09 -0.60
CA CYS A 273 -2.86 -14.96 0.51
C CYS A 273 -2.25 -16.26 0.00
N ASN A 274 -2.82 -16.87 -1.05
CA ASN A 274 -2.25 -18.07 -1.67
C ASN A 274 -0.87 -17.81 -2.31
N LEU A 275 -0.62 -16.58 -2.79
CA LEU A 275 0.67 -16.21 -3.38
C LEU A 275 1.73 -15.88 -2.34
N CYS A 276 1.38 -15.09 -1.32
CA CYS A 276 2.36 -14.61 -0.32
C CYS A 276 2.46 -15.47 0.94
N GLY A 277 1.52 -16.40 1.14
CA GLY A 277 1.44 -17.25 2.34
C GLY A 277 0.83 -16.58 3.57
N ALA A 278 0.26 -15.39 3.43
CA ALA A 278 -0.31 -14.65 4.57
C ALA A 278 -1.54 -15.34 5.16
N THR A 279 -1.63 -15.36 6.49
CA THR A 279 -2.76 -15.94 7.22
C THR A 279 -3.94 -14.98 7.26
N LEU A 280 -5.15 -15.50 6.97
CA LEU A 280 -6.40 -14.76 7.18
C LEU A 280 -6.92 -15.00 8.60
N PRO A 281 -6.99 -13.97 9.47
CA PRO A 281 -7.50 -14.15 10.82
C PRO A 281 -9.02 -14.41 10.79
N PRO A 282 -9.59 -15.13 11.79
CA PRO A 282 -11.00 -15.52 11.80
C PRO A 282 -11.98 -14.36 11.66
N GLN A 283 -11.66 -13.21 12.27
CA GLN A 283 -12.45 -11.99 12.17
C GLN A 283 -12.54 -11.45 10.74
N LEU A 284 -11.47 -11.61 9.94
CA LEU A 284 -11.44 -11.17 8.56
C LEU A 284 -12.21 -12.15 7.67
N VAL A 285 -12.09 -13.46 7.91
CA VAL A 285 -12.90 -14.48 7.25
C VAL A 285 -14.40 -14.22 7.47
N ALA A 286 -14.81 -14.00 8.73
CA ALA A 286 -16.20 -13.68 9.04
C ALA A 286 -16.69 -12.39 8.37
N MET A 287 -15.83 -11.38 8.24
CA MET A 287 -16.14 -10.15 7.51
C MET A 287 -16.35 -10.41 6.02
N LEU A 288 -15.46 -11.20 5.40
CA LEU A 288 -15.56 -11.58 3.99
C LEU A 288 -16.86 -12.35 3.72
N ASP A 289 -17.18 -13.34 4.55
CA ASP A 289 -18.39 -14.15 4.40
C ASP A 289 -19.65 -13.28 4.50
N LYS A 290 -19.69 -12.39 5.49
CA LYS A 290 -20.84 -11.50 5.74
C LYS A 290 -21.11 -10.51 4.60
N TYR A 291 -20.05 -9.95 4.00
CA TYR A 291 -20.19 -8.85 3.04
C TYR A 291 -19.86 -9.24 1.59
N SER A 292 -19.54 -10.51 1.31
CA SER A 292 -19.17 -11.01 -0.03
C SER A 292 -20.17 -10.64 -1.14
N HIS A 293 -21.45 -10.50 -0.82
CA HIS A 293 -22.52 -10.18 -1.76
C HIS A 293 -22.79 -8.67 -1.92
N ASN A 294 -22.13 -7.80 -1.14
CA ASN A 294 -22.30 -6.35 -1.20
C ASN A 294 -20.93 -5.66 -1.22
N GLN A 295 -20.49 -5.23 -2.41
CA GLN A 295 -19.16 -4.65 -2.61
C GLN A 295 -18.94 -3.36 -1.82
N ASP A 296 -19.93 -2.48 -1.72
CA ASP A 296 -19.80 -1.22 -0.99
C ASP A 296 -19.65 -1.46 0.52
N ALA A 297 -20.43 -2.41 1.05
CA ALA A 297 -20.33 -2.82 2.44
C ALA A 297 -18.99 -3.50 2.74
N LEU A 298 -18.52 -4.38 1.84
CA LEU A 298 -17.22 -5.03 1.97
C LEU A 298 -16.07 -4.01 1.95
N GLN A 299 -16.12 -3.07 1.02
CA GLN A 299 -15.12 -2.00 0.92
C GLN A 299 -15.09 -1.14 2.18
N SER A 300 -16.26 -0.75 2.69
CA SER A 300 -16.36 0.03 3.93
C SER A 300 -15.80 -0.73 5.13
N ALA A 301 -16.16 -2.01 5.28
CA ALA A 301 -15.65 -2.86 6.36
C ALA A 301 -14.14 -3.11 6.25
N GLY A 302 -13.61 -3.28 5.03
CA GLY A 302 -12.18 -3.44 4.80
C GLY A 302 -11.36 -2.18 5.04
N ILE A 303 -11.91 -1.00 4.75
CA ILE A 303 -11.29 0.28 5.13
C ILE A 303 -11.25 0.39 6.66
N GLU A 304 -12.35 0.11 7.35
CA GLU A 304 -12.38 0.13 8.81
C GLU A 304 -11.37 -0.85 9.43
N TYR A 305 -11.27 -2.06 8.87
CA TYR A 305 -10.29 -3.05 9.27
C TYR A 305 -8.86 -2.53 9.14
N ALA A 306 -8.50 -1.97 7.97
CA ALA A 306 -7.18 -1.40 7.71
C ALA A 306 -6.88 -0.22 8.64
N CYS A 307 -7.86 0.66 8.91
CA CYS A 307 -7.70 1.78 9.86
C CYS A 307 -7.40 1.27 11.28
N ARG A 308 -8.12 0.25 11.74
CA ARG A 308 -7.85 -0.37 13.06
C ARG A 308 -6.45 -0.99 13.10
N GLN A 309 -6.05 -1.71 12.05
CA GLN A 309 -4.71 -2.28 11.97
C GLN A 309 -3.65 -1.19 12.08
N ILE A 310 -3.76 -0.14 11.27
CA ILE A 310 -2.80 0.96 11.22
C ILE A 310 -2.70 1.67 12.58
N ASN A 311 -3.83 2.04 13.19
CA ASN A 311 -3.82 2.75 14.47
C ASN A 311 -3.14 1.92 15.58
N ASP A 312 -3.38 0.61 15.61
CA ASP A 312 -2.74 -0.30 16.55
C ASP A 312 -1.23 -0.48 16.29
N LEU A 313 -0.80 -0.55 15.02
CA LEU A 313 0.62 -0.63 14.66
C LEU A 313 1.38 0.66 14.97
N VAL A 314 0.75 1.81 14.70
CA VAL A 314 1.31 3.12 15.07
C VAL A 314 1.45 3.22 16.59
N ALA A 315 0.44 2.79 17.35
CA ALA A 315 0.51 2.75 18.82
C ALA A 315 1.60 1.79 19.34
N ALA A 316 1.86 0.69 18.62
CA ALA A 316 2.95 -0.24 18.89
C ALA A 316 4.34 0.29 18.51
N GLY A 317 4.42 1.47 17.88
CA GLY A 317 5.66 2.17 17.56
C GLY A 317 6.33 1.73 16.26
N PHE A 318 5.54 1.31 15.25
CA PHE A 318 6.05 1.15 13.89
C PHE A 318 6.46 2.50 13.30
N GLU A 319 7.65 2.56 12.70
CA GLU A 319 8.22 3.79 12.14
C GLU A 319 7.62 4.17 10.78
N GLY A 320 6.91 3.27 10.11
CA GLY A 320 6.21 3.57 8.88
C GLY A 320 5.03 2.65 8.57
N ILE A 321 4.15 3.15 7.70
CA ILE A 321 3.02 2.44 7.11
C ILE A 321 3.12 2.54 5.59
N HIS A 322 3.20 1.40 4.92
CA HIS A 322 3.22 1.28 3.46
C HIS A 322 1.91 0.70 2.97
N ILE A 323 1.13 1.47 2.22
CA ILE A 323 -0.19 1.02 1.76
C ILE A 323 -0.10 0.50 0.33
N TYR A 324 -0.45 -0.77 0.15
CA TYR A 324 -0.60 -1.39 -1.16
C TYR A 324 -1.89 -0.89 -1.81
N THR A 325 -1.79 0.18 -2.60
CA THR A 325 -2.97 0.91 -3.08
C THR A 325 -3.72 0.19 -4.19
N MET A 326 -3.07 -0.75 -4.88
CA MET A 326 -3.60 -1.39 -6.09
C MET A 326 -4.02 -0.38 -7.17
N ASN A 327 -3.33 0.76 -7.25
CA ASN A 327 -3.65 1.92 -8.09
C ASN A 327 -5.03 2.54 -7.79
N LYS A 328 -5.55 2.39 -6.56
CA LYS A 328 -6.86 2.93 -6.12
C LYS A 328 -6.67 4.05 -5.08
N PRO A 329 -6.47 5.31 -5.51
CA PRO A 329 -6.20 6.44 -4.61
C PRO A 329 -7.34 6.73 -3.62
N LEU A 330 -8.59 6.43 -4.00
CA LEU A 330 -9.75 6.65 -3.12
C LEU A 330 -9.67 5.82 -1.83
N LEU A 331 -9.08 4.61 -1.91
CA LEU A 331 -8.90 3.74 -0.74
C LEU A 331 -7.83 4.31 0.19
N ALA A 332 -6.69 4.72 -0.36
CA ALA A 332 -5.62 5.36 0.39
C ALA A 332 -6.15 6.62 1.11
N ARG A 333 -6.94 7.46 0.42
CA ARG A 333 -7.56 8.65 1.02
C ARG A 333 -8.52 8.31 2.15
N ALA A 334 -9.37 7.30 1.97
CA ALA A 334 -10.32 6.88 3.00
C ALA A 334 -9.61 6.37 4.26
N ILE A 335 -8.52 5.62 4.09
CA ILE A 335 -7.69 5.11 5.19
C ILE A 335 -7.00 6.24 5.94
N LEU A 336 -6.38 7.18 5.21
CA LEU A 336 -5.77 8.35 5.85
C LEU A 336 -6.80 9.18 6.61
N SER A 337 -8.00 9.35 6.06
CA SER A 337 -9.07 10.08 6.74
C SER A 337 -9.57 9.36 8.00
N GLY A 338 -9.46 8.03 8.05
CA GLY A 338 -9.86 7.20 9.20
C GLY A 338 -8.73 6.89 10.18
N THR A 339 -7.53 7.45 10.00
CA THR A 339 -6.37 7.24 10.86
C THR A 339 -5.78 8.58 11.29
N ASN A 340 -4.90 8.57 12.29
CA ASN A 340 -4.17 9.77 12.71
C ASN A 340 -2.88 10.02 11.92
N LEU A 341 -2.71 9.32 10.80
CA LEU A 341 -1.59 9.52 9.88
C LEU A 341 -1.73 10.87 9.17
N ARG A 342 -0.63 11.60 8.99
CA ARG A 342 -0.60 12.94 8.38
C ARG A 342 0.38 13.03 7.24
#